data_AF-A0A835CI78-F1
#
_entry.id   AF-A0A835CI78-F1
#
_cell.length_a   1.000
_cell.length_b   1.000
_cell.length_c   1.000
_cell.angle_alpha   90.00
_cell.angle_beta   90.00
_cell.angle_gamma   90.00
#
_symmetry.space_group_name_H-M   'P 1'
#
loop_
_entity.id
_entity.type
_entity.pdbx_description
1 polymer ?
#
loop_
_entity_poly.entity_id
_entity_poly.type
_entity_poly.pdbx_seq_one_letter_code
_entity_poly.pdbx_strand_id
1 'polypeptide(L)'
;MAVLTPVSSNLKEQHHVLTPLRVLRGVVCLLVLFSTAFIMLAYFGFASAVIVRLFSIHYSRKATSVFFGAWLALWPFLFEKINKTKVVFSGDKVPSKERILLIANHRTEVDWMYLWDLALRKGCIGYIKYILKSSLMRLPVFGWAFHILEFIPVERKWEVDASTMHSMLSTFKDPRDPLWLVLFPEGTDFT
;
A
#
# COMPACT_ATOMS: atom_id res chain seq x y z
N MET A 1 1.29 -20.90 6.51
CA MET A 1 2.08 -20.29 7.60
C MET A 1 3.54 -20.35 7.19
N ALA A 2 4.14 -19.22 6.80
CA ALA A 2 5.60 -19.18 6.62
C ALA A 2 6.22 -19.08 8.02
N VAL A 3 6.96 -20.11 8.40
CA VAL A 3 7.68 -20.20 9.67
C VAL A 3 8.68 -19.04 9.73
N LEU A 4 8.64 -18.27 10.81
CA LEU A 4 9.66 -17.29 11.17
C LEU A 4 10.91 -18.07 11.61
N THR A 5 11.66 -18.61 10.64
CA THR A 5 13.03 -19.05 10.91
C THR A 5 13.90 -17.81 11.08
N PRO A 6 14.86 -17.82 12.03
CA PRO A 6 15.89 -16.80 12.08
C PRO A 6 16.52 -16.70 10.69
N VAL A 7 16.74 -15.50 10.18
CA VAL A 7 17.48 -15.31 8.94
C VAL A 7 18.86 -15.90 9.18
N SER A 8 19.10 -17.12 8.68
CA SER A 8 20.42 -17.73 8.77
C SER A 8 21.40 -16.79 8.07
N SER A 9 22.58 -16.59 8.65
CA SER A 9 23.70 -15.81 8.09
C SER A 9 24.18 -16.24 6.69
N ASN A 10 23.54 -17.24 6.07
CA ASN A 10 23.79 -17.76 4.74
C ASN A 10 22.91 -17.16 3.63
N LEU A 11 22.31 -15.98 3.81
CA LEU A 11 21.82 -15.21 2.66
C LEU A 11 23.04 -14.70 1.87
N LYS A 12 23.64 -15.57 1.05
CA LYS A 12 24.59 -15.13 0.02
C LYS A 12 23.86 -14.12 -0.86
N GLU A 13 24.37 -12.90 -0.94
CA GLU A 13 23.97 -11.93 -1.96
C GLU A 13 24.27 -12.53 -3.33
N GLN A 14 23.26 -13.16 -3.93
CA GLN A 14 23.35 -13.65 -5.29
C GLN A 14 22.98 -12.50 -6.22
N HIS A 15 24.01 -11.77 -6.66
CA HIS A 15 23.87 -10.83 -7.77
C HIS A 15 23.60 -11.64 -9.05
N HIS A 16 22.32 -11.75 -9.41
CA HIS A 16 21.94 -12.33 -10.69
C HIS A 16 21.93 -11.25 -11.76
N VAL A 17 22.68 -11.46 -12.84
CA VAL A 17 22.64 -10.61 -14.01
C VAL A 17 21.21 -10.57 -14.59
N LEU A 18 20.74 -9.36 -14.93
CA LEU A 18 19.44 -9.14 -15.58
C LEU A 18 19.46 -9.66 -17.01
N THR A 19 19.10 -10.94 -17.18
CA THR A 19 18.92 -11.52 -18.52
C THR A 19 17.76 -10.83 -19.27
N PRO A 20 17.80 -10.72 -20.61
CA PRO A 20 16.72 -10.12 -21.39
C PRO A 20 15.33 -10.70 -21.10
N LEU A 21 15.24 -12.02 -20.86
CA LEU A 21 13.98 -12.69 -20.50
C LEU A 21 13.42 -12.20 -19.16
N ARG A 22 14.28 -11.95 -18.16
CA ARG A 22 13.87 -11.41 -16.85
C ARG A 22 13.40 -9.97 -16.98
N VAL A 23 14.08 -9.17 -17.80
CA VAL A 23 13.66 -7.80 -18.11
C VAL A 23 12.29 -7.81 -18.78
N LEU A 24 12.11 -8.62 -19.83
CA LEU A 24 10.83 -8.74 -20.53
C LEU A 24 9.69 -9.14 -19.57
N ARG A 25 9.93 -10.13 -18.70
CA ARG A 25 8.95 -10.55 -17.68
C ARG A 25 8.61 -9.42 -16.71
N GLY A 26 9.62 -8.67 -16.24
CA GLY A 26 9.42 -7.50 -15.39
C GLY A 26 8.56 -6.44 -16.09
N VAL A 27 8.86 -6.12 -17.35
CA VAL A 27 8.09 -5.17 -18.16
C VAL A 27 6.64 -5.64 -18.32
N VAL A 28 6.41 -6.91 -18.64
CA VAL A 28 5.04 -7.47 -18.73
C VAL A 28 4.30 -7.35 -17.40
N CYS A 29 4.95 -7.64 -16.27
CA CYS A 29 4.34 -7.48 -14.94
C CYS A 29 3.93 -6.02 -14.68
N LEU A 30 4.78 -5.05 -15.04
CA LEU A 30 4.47 -3.62 -14.90
C LEU A 30 3.32 -3.20 -15.81
N LEU A 31 3.31 -3.63 -17.06
CA LEU A 31 2.22 -3.36 -18.00
C LEU A 31 0.88 -3.88 -17.48
N VAL A 32 0.85 -5.10 -16.93
CA VAL A 32 -0.36 -5.66 -16.31
C VAL A 32 -0.79 -4.83 -15.10
N LEU A 33 0.15 -4.44 -14.22
CA LEU A 33 -0.18 -3.65 -13.03
C LEU A 33 -0.75 -2.27 -13.39
N PHE A 34 -0.15 -1.57 -14.34
CA PHE A 34 -0.60 -0.23 -14.77
C PHE A 34 -1.92 -0.26 -15.55
N SER A 35 -2.08 -1.20 -16.48
CA SER A 35 -3.33 -1.34 -17.25
C SER A 35 -4.52 -1.70 -16.35
N THR A 36 -4.31 -2.59 -15.39
CA THR A 36 -5.37 -2.93 -14.41
C THR A 36 -5.64 -1.80 -13.43
N ALA A 37 -4.65 -0.98 -13.06
CA ALA A 37 -4.87 0.19 -12.21
C ALA A 37 -5.88 1.17 -12.83
N PHE A 38 -5.76 1.42 -14.13
CA PHE A 38 -6.68 2.29 -14.87
C PHE A 38 -8.11 1.75 -14.85
N ILE A 39 -8.30 0.47 -15.15
CA ILE A 39 -9.62 -0.20 -15.12
C ILE A 39 -10.21 -0.12 -13.71
N MET A 40 -9.40 -0.38 -12.68
CA MET A 40 -9.85 -0.35 -11.30
C MET A 40 -10.33 1.03 -10.88
N LEU A 41 -9.59 2.08 -11.22
CA LEU A 41 -9.95 3.45 -10.89
C LEU A 41 -11.19 3.91 -11.67
N ALA A 42 -11.24 3.65 -12.98
CA ALA A 42 -12.31 4.10 -13.87
C ALA A 42 -13.67 3.47 -13.53
N TYR A 43 -13.70 2.17 -13.27
CA TYR A 43 -14.97 1.44 -13.10
C TYR A 43 -15.39 1.28 -11.63
N PHE A 44 -14.45 1.05 -10.72
CA PHE A 44 -14.76 0.69 -9.34
C PHE A 44 -14.47 1.80 -8.34
N GLY A 45 -13.46 2.63 -8.60
CA GLY A 45 -13.09 3.75 -7.74
C GLY A 45 -14.24 4.74 -7.55
N PHE A 46 -14.80 5.26 -8.64
CA PHE A 46 -15.87 6.25 -8.57
C PHE A 46 -17.16 5.69 -7.94
N ALA A 47 -17.61 4.51 -8.39
CA ALA A 47 -18.85 3.92 -7.88
C ALA A 47 -18.78 3.62 -6.37
N SER A 48 -17.68 3.00 -5.90
CA SER A 48 -17.52 2.69 -4.47
C SER A 48 -17.31 3.93 -3.60
N ALA A 49 -16.58 4.94 -4.09
CA ALA A 49 -16.22 6.11 -3.30
C ALA A 49 -17.27 7.21 -3.29
N VAL A 50 -18.10 7.31 -4.33
CA VAL A 50 -19.12 8.36 -4.47
C VAL A 50 -20.51 7.78 -4.23
N ILE A 51 -20.93 6.80 -5.03
CA ILE A 51 -22.32 6.31 -5.01
C ILE A 51 -22.63 5.60 -3.69
N VAL A 52 -21.82 4.62 -3.30
CA VAL A 52 -22.05 3.88 -2.03
C VAL A 52 -21.92 4.80 -0.82
N ARG A 53 -21.05 5.82 -0.91
CA ARG A 53 -20.78 6.75 0.19
C ARG A 53 -21.99 7.63 0.54
N LEU A 54 -22.88 7.89 -0.41
CA LEU A 54 -24.15 8.60 -0.16
C LEU A 54 -25.05 7.83 0.82
N PHE A 55 -24.91 6.51 0.90
CA PHE A 55 -25.72 5.66 1.78
C PHE A 55 -24.97 5.27 3.06
N SER A 56 -23.67 4.98 2.97
CA SER A 56 -22.86 4.62 4.12
C SER A 56 -21.36 4.75 3.88
N ILE A 57 -20.68 5.46 4.78
CA ILE A 57 -19.22 5.58 4.77
C ILE A 57 -18.56 4.21 5.02
N HIS A 58 -19.08 3.42 5.96
CA HIS A 58 -18.54 2.10 6.28
C HIS A 58 -18.57 1.16 5.06
N TYR A 59 -19.71 1.05 4.39
CA TYR A 59 -19.83 0.18 3.22
C TYR A 59 -19.05 0.71 2.01
N SER A 60 -18.95 2.03 1.85
CA SER A 60 -18.08 2.63 0.84
C SER A 60 -16.62 2.25 1.06
N ARG A 61 -16.09 2.44 2.28
CA ARG A 61 -14.72 2.03 2.66
C ARG A 61 -14.50 0.55 2.46
N LYS A 62 -15.45 -0.29 2.86
CA LYS A 62 -15.38 -1.74 2.68
C LYS A 62 -15.32 -2.12 1.20
N ALA A 63 -16.21 -1.57 0.37
CA ALA A 63 -16.21 -1.82 -1.07
C ALA A 63 -14.90 -1.36 -1.73
N THR A 64 -14.48 -0.12 -1.45
CA THR A 64 -13.20 0.42 -1.95
C THR A 64 -12.02 -0.45 -1.51
N SER A 65 -12.00 -0.94 -0.26
CA SER A 65 -10.94 -1.82 0.25
C SER A 65 -10.88 -3.18 -0.45
N VAL A 66 -12.02 -3.75 -0.86
CA VAL A 66 -12.04 -5.01 -1.61
C VAL A 66 -11.40 -4.82 -2.97
N PHE A 67 -11.83 -3.78 -3.70
CA PHE A 67 -11.32 -3.48 -5.04
C PHE A 67 -9.84 -3.09 -5.00
N PHE A 68 -9.48 -2.14 -4.13
CA PHE A 68 -8.11 -1.69 -3.98
C PHE A 68 -7.20 -2.83 -3.51
N GLY A 69 -7.64 -3.62 -2.53
CA GLY A 69 -6.89 -4.76 -2.03
C GLY A 69 -6.66 -5.84 -3.08
N ALA A 70 -7.66 -6.12 -3.94
CA ALA A 70 -7.50 -7.05 -5.05
C ALA A 70 -6.47 -6.56 -6.06
N TRP A 71 -6.46 -5.27 -6.38
CA TRP A 71 -5.45 -4.66 -7.26
C TRP A 71 -4.05 -4.71 -6.64
N LEU A 72 -3.90 -4.30 -5.37
CA LEU A 72 -2.62 -4.36 -4.67
C LEU A 72 -2.08 -5.80 -4.58
N ALA A 73 -2.94 -6.79 -4.41
CA ALA A 73 -2.56 -8.20 -4.33
C ALA A 73 -1.95 -8.75 -5.63
N LEU A 74 -2.17 -8.08 -6.78
CA LEU A 74 -1.50 -8.42 -8.03
C LEU A 74 0.01 -8.29 -7.89
N TRP A 75 0.51 -7.29 -7.15
CA TRP A 75 1.95 -7.09 -7.00
C TRP A 75 2.64 -8.25 -6.27
N PRO A 76 2.28 -8.63 -5.02
CA PRO A 76 2.84 -9.81 -4.36
C PRO A 76 2.76 -11.08 -5.22
N PHE A 77 1.65 -11.26 -5.96
CA PHE A 77 1.50 -12.38 -6.87
C PHE A 77 2.52 -12.34 -8.03
N LEU A 78 2.59 -11.23 -8.76
CA LEU A 78 3.52 -11.06 -9.88
C LEU A 78 4.98 -11.15 -9.39
N PHE A 79 5.29 -10.55 -8.25
CA PHE A 79 6.65 -10.48 -7.74
C PHE A 79 7.13 -11.83 -7.17
N GLU A 80 6.33 -12.48 -6.33
CA GLU A 80 6.73 -13.73 -5.69
C GLU A 80 6.50 -14.96 -6.60
N LYS A 81 5.37 -15.01 -7.32
CA LYS A 81 4.99 -16.22 -8.09
C LYS A 81 5.49 -16.18 -9.51
N ILE A 82 5.37 -15.03 -10.18
CA ILE A 82 5.87 -14.87 -11.54
C ILE A 82 7.37 -14.62 -11.49
N ASN A 83 7.85 -13.55 -10.86
CA ASN A 83 9.29 -13.20 -10.88
C ASN A 83 10.17 -14.06 -9.97
N LYS A 84 9.58 -14.96 -9.17
CA LYS A 84 10.30 -15.86 -8.25
C LYS A 84 11.09 -15.10 -7.18
N THR A 85 10.68 -13.89 -6.84
CA THR A 85 11.30 -13.13 -5.76
C THR A 85 10.93 -13.75 -4.42
N LYS A 86 11.94 -13.95 -3.56
CA LYS A 86 11.74 -14.44 -2.20
C LYS A 86 11.62 -13.25 -1.25
N VAL A 87 10.44 -13.03 -0.70
CA VAL A 87 10.22 -12.04 0.36
C VAL A 87 10.38 -12.73 1.72
N VAL A 88 11.20 -12.15 2.60
CA VAL A 88 11.50 -12.70 3.93
C VAL A 88 11.06 -11.70 4.99
N PHE A 89 10.21 -12.17 5.92
CA PHE A 89 9.84 -11.43 7.12
C PHE A 89 10.58 -12.03 8.30
N SER A 90 11.20 -11.18 9.12
CA SER A 90 11.92 -11.58 10.32
C SER A 90 11.55 -10.64 11.48
N GLY A 91 11.75 -11.12 12.71
CA GLY A 91 11.29 -10.43 13.92
C GLY A 91 9.96 -10.98 14.45
N ASP A 92 9.25 -10.15 15.21
CA ASP A 92 8.06 -10.56 15.95
C ASP A 92 6.83 -10.77 15.06
N LYS A 93 5.89 -11.57 15.59
CA LYS A 93 4.61 -11.83 14.91
C LYS A 93 3.71 -10.61 15.01
N VAL A 94 3.44 -9.97 13.88
CA VAL A 94 2.36 -8.98 13.76
C VAL A 94 0.99 -9.67 13.83
N PRO A 95 0.02 -9.21 14.64
CA PRO A 95 -1.32 -9.78 14.71
C PRO A 95 -2.06 -9.63 13.37
N SER A 96 -2.96 -10.57 13.08
CA SER A 96 -3.77 -10.57 11.85
C SER A 96 -5.06 -9.80 12.07
N LYS A 97 -5.53 -9.05 11.06
CA LYS A 97 -6.81 -8.33 11.09
C LYS A 97 -6.96 -7.29 12.21
N GLU A 98 -5.85 -6.86 12.82
CA GLU A 98 -5.83 -5.76 13.78
C GLU A 98 -5.53 -4.42 13.09
N ARG A 99 -5.89 -3.34 13.77
CA ARG A 99 -5.54 -1.97 13.37
C ARG A 99 -4.12 -1.68 13.79
N ILE A 100 -3.29 -1.18 12.88
CA ILE A 100 -1.88 -0.91 13.17
C ILE A 100 -1.45 0.46 12.66
N LEU A 101 -0.47 1.03 13.36
CA LEU A 101 0.41 2.08 12.85
C LEU A 101 1.71 1.40 12.40
N LEU A 102 1.96 1.42 11.10
CA LEU A 102 3.18 0.88 10.50
C LEU A 102 4.16 2.03 10.29
N ILE A 103 5.29 1.95 10.98
CA ILE A 103 6.39 2.90 10.84
C ILE A 103 7.53 2.18 10.11
N ALA A 104 8.00 2.75 9.02
CA ALA A 104 9.11 2.22 8.23
C ALA A 104 10.08 3.32 7.81
N ASN A 105 11.32 2.95 7.56
CA ASN A 105 12.31 3.79 6.89
C ASN A 105 11.99 3.93 5.39
N HIS A 106 12.44 5.03 4.76
CA HIS A 106 12.24 5.28 3.33
C HIS A 106 13.58 5.19 2.57
N ARG A 107 13.79 4.06 1.91
CA ARG A 107 15.03 3.73 1.20
C ARG A 107 14.87 3.75 -0.32
N THR A 108 13.67 3.50 -0.82
CA THR A 108 13.39 3.43 -2.26
C THR A 108 12.01 3.97 -2.59
N GLU A 109 11.82 4.45 -3.81
CA GLU A 109 10.50 4.88 -4.32
C GLU A 109 9.45 3.75 -4.33
N VAL A 110 9.86 2.49 -4.17
CA VAL A 110 9.00 1.30 -4.21
C VAL A 110 8.79 0.63 -2.85
N ASP A 111 9.20 1.27 -1.74
CA ASP A 111 9.11 0.68 -0.40
C ASP A 111 7.70 0.25 0.00
N TRP A 112 6.71 1.04 -0.40
CA TRP A 112 5.28 0.74 -0.21
C TRP A 112 4.86 -0.63 -0.74
N MET A 113 5.53 -1.15 -1.77
CA MET A 113 5.19 -2.42 -2.40
C MET A 113 5.56 -3.60 -1.51
N TYR A 114 6.67 -3.50 -0.76
CA TYR A 114 7.04 -4.51 0.25
C TYR A 114 6.04 -4.55 1.42
N LEU A 115 5.44 -3.40 1.75
CA LEU A 115 4.40 -3.34 2.78
C LEU A 115 3.12 -4.07 2.32
N TRP A 116 2.85 -4.11 1.01
CA TRP A 116 1.72 -4.88 0.46
C TRP A 116 1.90 -6.38 0.67
N ASP A 117 3.12 -6.91 0.55
CA ASP A 117 3.43 -8.32 0.82
C ASP A 117 3.10 -8.71 2.28
N LEU A 118 3.42 -7.82 3.23
CA LEU A 118 3.09 -8.01 4.64
C LEU A 118 1.59 -7.90 4.88
N ALA A 119 0.96 -6.84 4.38
CA ALA A 119 -0.46 -6.57 4.57
C ALA A 119 -1.34 -7.68 3.95
N LEU A 120 -0.92 -8.27 2.82
CA LEU A 120 -1.58 -9.42 2.21
C LEU A 120 -1.62 -10.62 3.17
N ARG A 121 -0.47 -10.95 3.77
CA ARG A 121 -0.33 -12.07 4.71
C ARG A 121 -1.11 -11.87 6.01
N LYS A 122 -1.43 -10.62 6.38
CA LYS A 122 -2.25 -10.28 7.55
C LYS A 122 -3.72 -10.07 7.23
N GLY A 123 -4.11 -10.19 5.96
CA GLY A 123 -5.49 -10.00 5.50
C GLY A 123 -5.95 -8.54 5.55
N CYS A 124 -5.01 -7.60 5.47
CA CYS A 124 -5.24 -6.17 5.66
C CYS A 124 -4.86 -5.30 4.46
N ILE A 125 -4.44 -5.91 3.34
CA ILE A 125 -3.93 -5.18 2.16
C ILE A 125 -4.85 -4.08 1.64
N GLY A 126 -6.17 -4.32 1.60
CA GLY A 126 -7.13 -3.31 1.14
C GLY A 126 -7.35 -2.14 2.10
N TYR A 127 -6.86 -2.25 3.33
CA TYR A 127 -7.04 -1.26 4.40
C TYR A 127 -5.78 -0.44 4.67
N ILE A 128 -4.76 -0.59 3.82
CA ILE A 128 -3.54 0.21 3.90
C ILE A 128 -3.83 1.67 3.51
N LYS A 129 -3.35 2.60 4.32
CA LYS A 129 -3.47 4.05 4.13
C LYS A 129 -2.10 4.68 4.32
N TYR A 130 -1.78 5.71 3.55
CA TYR A 130 -0.48 6.36 3.63
C TYR A 130 -0.60 7.79 4.13
N ILE A 131 0.38 8.20 4.92
CA ILE A 131 0.73 9.61 5.12
C ILE A 131 1.74 9.98 4.03
N LEU A 132 1.40 10.94 3.17
CA LEU A 132 2.20 11.25 1.97
C LEU A 132 2.28 12.75 1.69
N LYS A 133 3.24 13.16 0.86
CA LYS A 133 3.48 14.56 0.51
C LYS A 133 2.27 15.18 -0.21
N SER A 134 1.77 16.31 0.27
CA SER A 134 0.59 17.01 -0.27
C SER A 134 0.68 17.31 -1.77
N SER A 135 1.88 17.56 -2.30
CA SER A 135 2.09 17.82 -3.73
C SER A 135 1.66 16.64 -4.61
N LEU A 136 1.74 15.41 -4.11
CA LEU A 136 1.28 14.21 -4.84
C LEU A 136 -0.25 14.19 -5.00
N MET A 137 -0.99 14.82 -4.09
CA MET A 137 -2.45 14.96 -4.21
C MET A 137 -2.86 15.85 -5.39
N ARG A 138 -1.94 16.68 -5.90
CA ARG A 138 -2.22 17.59 -7.03
C ARG A 138 -1.98 16.94 -8.39
N LEU A 139 -1.45 15.72 -8.42
CA LEU A 139 -1.22 15.00 -9.67
C LEU A 139 -2.56 14.57 -10.30
N PRO A 140 -2.73 14.73 -11.62
CA PRO A 140 -3.91 14.22 -12.30
C PRO A 140 -3.97 12.69 -12.14
N VAL A 141 -5.18 12.14 -12.03
CA VAL A 141 -5.47 10.71 -11.80
C VAL A 141 -5.02 10.23 -10.40
N PHE A 142 -3.74 10.34 -10.06
CA PHE A 142 -3.19 9.91 -8.76
C PHE A 142 -3.80 10.68 -7.59
N GLY A 143 -3.95 12.00 -7.70
CA GLY A 143 -4.58 12.81 -6.66
C GLY A 143 -6.01 12.38 -6.36
N TRP A 144 -6.80 12.12 -7.42
CA TRP A 144 -8.16 11.59 -7.29
C TRP A 144 -8.17 10.21 -6.63
N ALA A 145 -7.26 9.32 -7.04
CA ALA A 145 -7.11 8.02 -6.41
C ALA A 145 -6.76 8.13 -4.92
N PHE A 146 -5.80 8.98 -4.55
CA PHE A 146 -5.41 9.19 -3.15
C PHE A 146 -6.53 9.79 -2.30
N HIS A 147 -7.35 10.67 -2.86
CA HIS A 147 -8.55 11.18 -2.18
C HIS A 147 -9.61 10.09 -1.96
N ILE A 148 -9.89 9.28 -2.98
CA ILE A 148 -10.79 8.12 -2.88
C ILE A 148 -10.30 7.13 -1.82
N LEU A 149 -8.98 6.90 -1.80
CA LEU A 149 -8.32 6.02 -0.85
C LEU A 149 -8.12 6.68 0.52
N GLU A 150 -8.59 7.91 0.75
CA GLU A 150 -8.48 8.62 2.02
C GLU A 150 -7.04 8.63 2.60
N PHE A 151 -6.03 8.79 1.74
CA PHE A 151 -4.64 9.00 2.17
C PHE A 151 -4.49 10.38 2.80
N ILE A 152 -3.61 10.48 3.80
CA ILE A 152 -3.43 11.70 4.60
C ILE A 152 -2.31 12.54 3.99
N PRO A 153 -2.60 13.72 3.42
CA PRO A 153 -1.58 14.60 2.89
C PRO A 153 -0.87 15.38 3.99
N VAL A 154 0.43 15.60 3.82
CA VAL A 154 1.26 16.43 4.70
C VAL A 154 2.16 17.39 3.89
N GLU A 155 2.28 18.63 4.35
CA GLU A 155 3.20 19.65 3.84
C GLU A 155 4.61 19.54 4.48
N ARG A 156 4.75 18.68 5.50
CA ARG A 156 5.94 18.54 6.36
C ARG A 156 6.18 19.77 7.23
N LYS A 157 5.08 20.35 7.71
CA LYS A 157 5.05 21.49 8.64
C LYS A 157 3.98 21.22 9.68
N TRP A 158 4.40 20.93 10.91
CA TRP A 158 3.50 20.47 11.96
C TRP A 158 2.35 21.45 12.23
N GLU A 159 2.62 22.75 12.16
CA GLU A 159 1.65 23.82 12.39
C GLU A 159 0.47 23.77 11.40
N VAL A 160 0.71 23.25 10.20
CA VAL A 160 -0.30 23.04 9.16
C VAL A 160 -0.90 21.63 9.31
N ASP A 161 -0.03 20.63 9.36
CA ASP A 161 -0.39 19.23 9.22
C ASP A 161 -1.19 18.69 10.42
N ALA A 162 -0.95 19.19 11.64
CA ALA A 162 -1.61 18.72 12.85
C ALA A 162 -3.14 18.78 12.74
N SER A 163 -3.66 19.89 12.21
CA SER A 163 -5.10 20.10 12.06
C SER A 163 -5.72 19.14 11.01
N THR A 164 -5.05 18.98 9.87
CA THR A 164 -5.46 18.08 8.78
C THR A 164 -5.42 16.62 9.21
N MET A 165 -4.32 16.19 9.84
CA MET A 165 -4.15 14.83 10.36
C MET A 165 -5.22 14.52 11.41
N HIS A 166 -5.44 15.42 12.38
CA HIS A 166 -6.46 15.23 13.39
C HIS A 166 -7.86 15.10 12.77
N SER A 167 -8.21 15.97 11.83
CA SER A 167 -9.49 15.91 11.12
C SER A 167 -9.70 14.58 10.40
N MET A 168 -8.72 14.14 9.59
CA MET A 168 -8.84 12.89 8.84
C MET A 168 -8.87 11.65 9.74
N LEU A 169 -7.96 11.58 10.72
CA LEU A 169 -7.90 10.48 11.68
C LEU A 169 -9.17 10.38 12.52
N SER A 170 -9.83 11.50 12.82
CA SER A 170 -11.10 11.51 13.55
C SER A 170 -12.23 10.79 12.82
N THR A 171 -12.13 10.66 11.48
CA THR A 171 -13.11 9.92 10.67
C THR A 171 -12.91 8.40 10.73
N PHE A 172 -11.78 7.91 11.25
CA PHE A 172 -11.45 6.49 11.35
C PHE A 172 -11.71 5.91 12.76
N LYS A 173 -12.59 6.53 13.55
CA LYS A 173 -12.88 6.09 14.93
C LYS A 173 -13.75 4.83 15.03
N ASP A 174 -14.43 4.42 13.97
CA ASP A 174 -15.23 3.19 13.99
C ASP A 174 -14.31 1.96 14.11
N PRO A 175 -14.39 1.17 15.20
CA PRO A 175 -13.54 0.00 15.38
C PRO A 175 -13.84 -1.12 14.37
N ARG A 176 -15.00 -1.08 13.68
CA ARG A 176 -15.36 -2.02 12.62
C ARG A 176 -14.65 -1.73 11.31
N ASP A 177 -14.09 -0.53 11.14
CA ASP A 177 -13.23 -0.19 10.01
C ASP A 177 -11.79 -0.64 10.33
N PRO A 178 -11.21 -1.60 9.59
CA PRO A 178 -9.79 -1.90 9.73
C PRO A 178 -8.96 -0.73 9.21
N LEU A 179 -7.79 -0.52 9.81
CA LEU A 179 -6.86 0.55 9.44
C LEU A 179 -5.42 0.08 9.56
N TRP A 180 -4.69 0.17 8.46
CA TRP A 180 -3.24 -0.03 8.41
C TRP A 180 -2.60 1.28 7.96
N LEU A 181 -2.29 2.15 8.93
CA LEU A 181 -1.74 3.47 8.63
C LEU A 181 -0.22 3.41 8.51
N VAL A 182 0.31 3.75 7.35
CA VAL A 182 1.74 3.75 7.06
C VAL A 182 2.29 5.16 7.18
N LEU A 183 3.40 5.28 7.92
CA LEU A 183 4.19 6.49 8.05
C LEU A 183 5.66 6.18 7.75
N PHE A 184 6.26 7.02 6.92
CA PHE A 184 7.71 7.10 6.72
C PHE A 184 8.22 8.39 7.38
N PRO A 185 8.72 8.33 8.63
CA PRO A 185 9.05 9.54 9.41
C PRO A 185 10.14 10.40 8.78
N GLU A 186 11.01 9.79 7.96
CA GLU A 186 12.10 10.46 7.25
C GLU A 186 11.58 11.55 6.29
N GLY A 187 10.36 11.39 5.76
CA GLY A 187 9.70 12.41 4.92
C GLY A 187 10.36 12.67 3.56
N THR A 188 11.41 11.93 3.23
CA THR A 188 12.12 11.87 1.95
C THR A 188 12.94 10.57 1.92
N ASP A 189 13.24 10.07 0.74
CA ASP A 189 14.27 9.04 0.57
C ASP A 189 15.66 9.62 0.87
N PHE A 190 16.49 8.86 1.57
CA PHE A 190 17.90 9.22 1.75
C PHE A 190 18.68 8.87 0.48
N THR A 191 18.79 9.83 -0.44
CA THR A 191 19.82 9.82 -1.50
C THR A 191 21.20 10.15 -0.97
#